data_AF-A0A4V3DBK2-F1
#
_entry.id   AF-A0A4V3DBK2-F1
#
_cell.length_a   1.000
_cell.length_b   1.000
_cell.length_c   1.000
_cell.angle_alpha   90.00
_cell.angle_beta   90.00
_cell.angle_gamma   90.00
#
_symmetry.space_group_name_H-M   'P 1'
#
loop_
_entity.id
_entity.type
_entity.pdbx_description
1 polymer ?
#
loop_
_entity_poly.entity_id
_entity_poly.type
_entity_poly.pdbx_seq_one_letter_code
_entity_poly.pdbx_strand_id
1 'polypeptide(L)'
;MKNLITFLDTPANSHAKESILMHRLFLDVKTSAARHGYYLNTYFDTVDHDGFDVIFDDQDNLIKTQLKSVRSDAKTRQWKIRKSVMRPALEVAEDLGFEFSPEGVGVGGGALLMRYGEENNEIVAQYYYTDAYIMSAFQCNLIQYNHSASKKAIQSCLTKLHQDSGSGMLTVPKPAFLKVKDTDSLLALMQLHGPISSSWSENLVALSSYINGHRKLDDLPSPPTKLREHIWNEIVMLIDQRKLTHGAFDQD
;
A
#
# COMPACT_ATOMS: atom_id res chain seq x y z
N MET A 1 -33.31 0.06 -18.95
CA MET A 1 -32.75 -0.60 -17.75
C MET A 1 -31.77 0.38 -17.12
N LYS A 2 -31.93 0.75 -15.83
CA LYS A 2 -30.92 1.57 -15.14
C LYS A 2 -29.77 0.64 -14.77
N ASN A 3 -28.62 0.85 -15.38
CA ASN A 3 -27.40 0.07 -15.15
C ASN A 3 -26.78 0.48 -13.79
N LEU A 4 -26.24 -0.47 -13.02
CA LEU A 4 -25.71 -0.26 -11.66
C LEU A 4 -24.61 0.81 -11.63
N ILE A 5 -23.71 0.80 -12.60
CA ILE A 5 -22.63 1.81 -12.71
C ILE A 5 -23.21 3.21 -12.90
N THR A 6 -24.28 3.35 -13.68
CA THR A 6 -24.95 4.66 -13.84
C THR A 6 -25.49 5.19 -12.51
N PHE A 7 -26.01 4.30 -11.66
CA PHE A 7 -26.45 4.67 -10.31
C PHE A 7 -25.26 5.13 -9.46
N LEU A 8 -24.16 4.38 -9.43
CA LEU A 8 -22.98 4.67 -8.61
C LEU A 8 -22.23 5.95 -9.03
N ASP A 9 -22.26 6.28 -10.32
CA ASP A 9 -21.59 7.48 -10.85
C ASP A 9 -22.38 8.76 -10.68
N THR A 10 -23.68 8.65 -10.42
CA THR A 10 -24.51 9.82 -10.17
C THR A 10 -24.01 10.52 -8.90
N PRO A 11 -23.61 11.82 -8.95
CA PRO A 11 -23.03 12.50 -7.78
C PRO A 11 -23.92 12.48 -6.53
N ALA A 12 -25.24 12.51 -6.71
CA ALA A 12 -26.20 12.40 -5.61
C ALA A 12 -26.13 11.07 -4.84
N ASN A 13 -25.53 10.04 -5.44
CA ASN A 13 -25.38 8.71 -4.85
C ASN A 13 -23.96 8.45 -4.35
N SER A 14 -23.14 9.49 -4.12
CA SER A 14 -21.75 9.35 -3.66
C SER A 14 -21.64 8.51 -2.38
N HIS A 15 -22.46 8.81 -1.37
CA HIS A 15 -22.48 8.06 -0.11
C HIS A 15 -22.91 6.60 -0.30
N ALA A 16 -23.91 6.36 -1.16
CA ALA A 16 -24.35 4.99 -1.48
C ALA A 16 -23.22 4.22 -2.19
N LYS A 17 -22.52 4.86 -3.13
CA LYS A 17 -21.36 4.26 -3.80
C LYS A 17 -20.26 3.91 -2.80
N GLU A 18 -19.87 4.84 -1.94
CA GLU A 18 -18.83 4.60 -0.93
C GLU A 18 -19.19 3.44 -0.02
N SER A 19 -20.43 3.41 0.48
CA SER A 19 -20.93 2.31 1.32
C SER A 19 -20.91 0.97 0.58
N ILE A 20 -21.42 0.90 -0.64
CA ILE A 20 -21.46 -0.35 -1.42
C ILE A 20 -20.05 -0.87 -1.71
N LEU A 21 -19.13 0.01 -2.11
CA LEU A 21 -17.74 -0.36 -2.39
C LEU A 21 -16.99 -0.80 -1.12
N MET A 22 -17.26 -0.15 0.01
CA MET A 22 -16.73 -0.56 1.31
C MET A 22 -17.20 -1.97 1.70
N HIS A 23 -18.50 -2.26 1.57
CA HIS A 23 -19.03 -3.59 1.86
C HIS A 23 -18.46 -4.66 0.93
N ARG A 24 -18.24 -4.33 -0.36
CA ARG A 24 -17.57 -5.24 -1.29
C ARG A 24 -16.14 -5.55 -0.83
N LEU A 25 -15.37 -4.53 -0.46
CA LEU A 25 -14.03 -4.71 0.10
C LEU A 25 -14.05 -5.60 1.34
N PHE A 26 -14.96 -5.35 2.28
CA PHE A 26 -15.06 -6.14 3.52
C PHE A 26 -15.44 -7.58 3.27
N LEU A 27 -16.38 -7.83 2.35
CA LEU A 27 -16.73 -9.18 1.94
C LEU A 27 -15.49 -9.91 1.39
N ASP A 28 -14.76 -9.26 0.48
CA ASP A 28 -13.59 -9.83 -0.17
C ASP A 28 -12.48 -10.17 0.84
N VAL A 29 -12.10 -9.24 1.72
CA VAL A 29 -11.02 -9.49 2.70
C VAL A 29 -11.44 -10.42 3.84
N LYS A 30 -12.68 -10.33 4.34
CA LYS A 30 -13.15 -11.22 5.42
C LYS A 30 -13.33 -12.65 4.92
N THR A 31 -13.76 -12.83 3.66
CA THR A 31 -13.85 -14.16 3.05
C THR A 31 -12.46 -14.78 2.91
N SER A 32 -11.47 -13.98 2.48
CA SER A 32 -10.07 -14.41 2.45
C SER A 32 -9.56 -14.80 3.84
N ALA A 33 -9.75 -13.95 4.85
CA ALA A 33 -9.36 -14.24 6.23
C ALA A 33 -10.01 -15.54 6.77
N ALA A 34 -11.32 -15.70 6.56
CA ALA A 34 -12.06 -16.87 7.01
C ALA A 34 -11.57 -18.18 6.35
N ARG A 35 -11.15 -18.14 5.08
CA ARG A 35 -10.53 -19.29 4.40
C ARG A 35 -9.21 -19.71 5.04
N HIS A 36 -8.53 -18.78 5.71
CA HIS A 36 -7.26 -19.00 6.43
C HIS A 36 -7.45 -19.20 7.93
N GLY A 37 -8.69 -19.39 8.39
CA GLY A 37 -8.98 -19.82 9.75
C GLY A 37 -8.87 -18.74 10.82
N TYR A 38 -8.91 -17.45 10.45
CA TYR A 38 -8.92 -16.36 11.41
C TYR A 38 -10.03 -15.34 11.12
N TYR A 39 -10.37 -14.56 12.14
CA TYR A 39 -11.40 -13.53 12.07
C TYR A 39 -10.76 -12.15 11.92
N LEU A 40 -10.97 -11.52 10.76
CA LEU A 40 -10.51 -10.17 10.48
C LEU A 40 -11.55 -9.14 10.95
N ASN A 41 -11.19 -8.36 11.97
CA ASN A 41 -11.95 -7.19 12.39
C ASN A 41 -11.79 -6.06 11.37
N THR A 42 -12.88 -5.33 11.15
CA THR A 42 -12.92 -4.18 10.24
C THR A 42 -13.70 -3.08 10.93
N TYR A 43 -13.07 -1.95 11.17
CA TYR A 43 -13.71 -0.76 11.74
C TYR A 43 -13.70 0.33 10.70
N PHE A 44 -14.81 1.02 10.51
CA PHE A 44 -14.88 2.21 9.67
C PHE A 44 -15.57 3.30 10.48
N ASP A 45 -15.04 4.52 10.41
CA ASP A 45 -15.67 5.67 11.03
C ASP A 45 -16.52 6.40 9.98
N THR A 46 -17.71 6.82 10.38
CA THR A 46 -18.52 7.75 9.58
C THR A 46 -17.98 9.18 9.63
N VAL A 47 -17.07 9.49 10.56
CA VAL A 47 -16.49 10.81 10.78
C VAL A 47 -14.96 10.76 10.59
N ASP A 48 -14.44 11.40 9.54
CA ASP A 48 -12.99 11.44 9.23
C ASP A 48 -12.24 12.39 10.18
N HIS A 49 -11.92 11.90 11.38
CA HIS A 49 -11.10 12.65 12.34
C HIS A 49 -9.59 12.48 12.07
N ASP A 50 -9.16 11.25 11.76
CA ASP A 50 -7.74 10.88 11.78
C ASP A 50 -7.12 10.68 10.39
N GLY A 51 -7.92 10.77 9.31
CA GLY A 51 -7.44 10.72 7.94
C GLY A 51 -7.38 9.36 7.27
N PHE A 52 -7.78 8.30 7.97
CA PHE A 52 -7.99 6.96 7.43
C PHE A 52 -9.48 6.65 7.40
N ASP A 53 -9.90 5.81 6.46
CA ASP A 53 -11.32 5.48 6.25
C ASP A 53 -11.69 4.14 6.91
N VAL A 54 -10.72 3.25 7.08
CA VAL A 54 -10.92 1.91 7.64
C VAL A 54 -9.71 1.47 8.47
N ILE A 55 -9.95 0.65 9.48
CA ILE A 55 -8.96 -0.11 10.24
C ILE A 55 -9.20 -1.60 9.99
N PHE A 56 -8.15 -2.31 9.61
CA PHE A 56 -8.11 -3.78 9.57
C PHE A 56 -7.33 -4.29 10.77
N ASP A 57 -7.86 -5.30 11.45
CA ASP A 57 -7.31 -5.82 12.70
C ASP A 57 -7.45 -7.34 12.71
N ASP A 58 -6.32 -8.03 12.64
CA ASP A 58 -6.26 -9.49 12.70
C ASP A 58 -5.86 -10.01 14.10
N GLN A 59 -5.91 -9.14 15.11
CA GLN A 59 -5.52 -9.34 16.52
C GLN A 59 -4.02 -9.28 16.83
N ASP A 60 -3.15 -9.34 15.81
CA ASP A 60 -1.70 -9.15 15.99
C ASP A 60 -1.20 -7.85 15.32
N ASN A 61 -1.81 -7.49 14.20
CA ASN A 61 -1.53 -6.30 13.41
C ASN A 61 -2.79 -5.45 13.24
N LEU A 62 -2.61 -4.13 13.37
CA LEU A 62 -3.67 -3.15 13.17
C LEU A 62 -3.25 -2.16 12.08
N ILE A 63 -3.97 -2.18 10.96
CA ILE A 63 -3.61 -1.43 9.75
C ILE A 63 -4.68 -0.37 9.46
N LYS A 64 -4.31 0.89 9.72
CA LYS A 64 -5.10 2.08 9.37
C LYS A 64 -4.94 2.39 7.90
N THR A 65 -6.04 2.38 7.15
CA THR A 65 -6.00 2.51 5.69
C THR A 65 -6.88 3.66 5.20
N GLN A 66 -6.32 4.50 4.34
CA GLN A 66 -7.10 5.46 3.58
C GLN A 66 -7.55 4.84 2.26
N LEU A 67 -8.86 4.83 2.02
CA LEU A 67 -9.47 4.26 0.83
C LEU A 67 -9.68 5.32 -0.25
N LYS A 68 -9.48 4.90 -1.49
CA LYS A 68 -9.86 5.66 -2.68
C LYS A 68 -10.55 4.70 -3.65
N SER A 69 -11.61 5.17 -4.29
CA SER A 69 -12.31 4.39 -5.31
C SER A 69 -12.37 5.15 -6.64
N VAL A 70 -12.28 4.42 -7.74
CA VAL A 70 -12.38 4.99 -9.08
C VAL A 70 -12.88 3.94 -10.07
N ARG A 71 -13.62 4.35 -11.11
CA ARG A 71 -14.01 3.42 -12.18
C ARG A 71 -12.79 2.83 -12.91
N SER A 72 -12.95 1.61 -13.40
CA SER A 72 -11.94 0.86 -14.16
C SER A 72 -11.54 1.53 -15.49
N ASP A 73 -12.36 2.42 -16.04
CA ASP A 73 -12.10 3.20 -17.26
C ASP A 73 -11.73 4.67 -17.00
N ALA A 74 -11.72 5.10 -15.73
CA ALA A 74 -11.37 6.45 -15.37
C ALA A 74 -9.90 6.80 -15.68
N LYS A 75 -9.68 8.06 -16.07
CA LYS A 75 -8.36 8.59 -16.42
C LYS A 75 -7.56 9.13 -15.23
N THR A 76 -8.12 9.12 -14.02
CA THR A 76 -7.45 9.60 -12.80
C THR A 76 -6.12 8.88 -12.59
N ARG A 77 -5.06 9.65 -12.33
CA ARG A 77 -3.69 9.14 -12.21
C ARG A 77 -3.02 9.43 -10.86
N GLN A 78 -3.71 10.14 -9.97
CA GLN A 78 -3.14 10.54 -8.68
C GLN A 78 -4.25 10.76 -7.66
N TRP A 79 -3.93 10.53 -6.39
CA TRP A 79 -4.86 10.66 -5.27
C TRP A 79 -4.20 11.44 -4.15
N LYS A 80 -4.99 12.25 -3.44
CA LYS A 80 -4.53 12.91 -2.22
C LYS A 80 -4.70 11.94 -1.05
N ILE A 81 -3.61 11.60 -0.40
CA ILE A 81 -3.55 10.73 0.77
C ILE A 81 -2.96 11.53 1.94
N ARG A 82 -3.40 11.32 3.18
CA ARG A 82 -2.80 12.00 4.34
C ARG A 82 -1.36 11.51 4.55
N LYS A 83 -0.42 12.44 4.76
CA LYS A 83 0.99 12.08 5.03
C LYS A 83 1.10 11.19 6.27
N SER A 84 0.40 11.53 7.35
CA SER A 84 0.38 10.76 8.60
C SER A 84 -0.03 9.29 8.43
N VAL A 85 -0.87 8.96 7.45
CA VAL A 85 -1.25 7.57 7.15
C VAL A 85 -0.13 6.83 6.40
N MET A 86 0.55 7.50 5.48
CA MET A 86 1.60 6.91 4.65
C MET A 86 2.98 6.87 5.32
N ARG A 87 3.18 7.62 6.41
CA ARG A 87 4.43 7.63 7.15
C ARG A 87 4.48 6.48 8.15
N PRO A 88 5.66 5.87 8.34
CA PRO A 88 5.84 4.79 9.29
C PRO A 88 5.59 5.23 10.72
N ALA A 89 5.26 4.27 11.58
CA ALA A 89 5.26 4.48 13.02
C ALA A 89 6.70 4.71 13.54
N LEU A 90 6.82 5.26 14.75
CA LEU A 90 8.09 5.69 15.32
C LEU A 90 9.13 4.57 15.33
N GLU A 91 8.71 3.35 15.63
CA GLU A 91 9.55 2.18 15.84
C GLU A 91 10.39 1.79 14.63
N VAL A 92 9.93 2.09 13.41
CA VAL A 92 10.59 1.73 12.15
C VAL A 92 10.93 2.94 11.27
N ALA A 93 10.60 4.16 11.73
CA ALA A 93 10.76 5.36 10.93
C ALA A 93 12.22 5.64 10.56
N GLU A 94 13.13 5.58 11.54
CA GLU A 94 14.55 5.82 11.32
C GLU A 94 15.15 4.76 10.37
N ASP A 95 14.84 3.48 10.58
CA ASP A 95 15.30 2.38 9.73
C ASP A 95 14.85 2.54 8.26
N LEU A 96 13.64 3.05 8.05
CA LEU A 96 13.10 3.33 6.71
C LEU A 96 13.59 4.67 6.12
N GLY A 97 14.43 5.42 6.84
CA GLY A 97 15.03 6.68 6.38
C GLY A 97 14.09 7.89 6.48
N PHE A 98 13.07 7.81 7.35
CA PHE A 98 12.19 8.91 7.66
C PHE A 98 12.73 9.74 8.82
N GLU A 99 12.27 10.98 8.94
CA GLU A 99 12.63 11.84 10.07
C GLU A 99 12.11 11.23 11.39
N PHE A 100 13.03 10.93 12.31
CA PHE A 100 12.73 10.37 13.63
C PHE A 100 12.38 11.49 14.63
N SER A 101 11.22 12.12 14.41
CA SER A 101 10.65 13.14 15.30
C SER A 101 9.13 12.94 15.42
N PRO A 102 8.48 13.46 16.48
CA PRO A 102 7.01 13.39 16.61
C PRO A 102 6.27 13.98 15.40
N GLU A 103 6.84 15.00 14.78
CA GLU A 103 6.32 15.62 13.55
C GLU A 103 6.70 14.83 12.30
N GLY A 104 7.78 14.06 12.35
CA GLY A 104 8.35 13.27 11.28
C GLY A 104 7.64 11.94 11.02
N VAL A 105 6.98 11.37 12.04
CA VAL A 105 6.36 10.04 11.99
C VAL A 105 4.88 10.05 11.60
N GLY A 106 4.32 8.86 11.37
CA GLY A 106 2.92 8.62 11.09
C GLY A 106 2.36 7.46 11.91
N VAL A 107 1.27 6.87 11.42
CA VAL A 107 0.59 5.76 12.07
C VAL A 107 0.95 4.40 11.49
N GLY A 108 1.90 4.33 10.54
CA GLY A 108 2.30 3.07 9.90
C GLY A 108 1.17 2.42 9.08
N GLY A 109 0.29 3.25 8.52
CA GLY A 109 -0.86 2.79 7.74
C GLY A 109 -0.55 2.60 6.26
N GLY A 110 -1.60 2.63 5.44
CA GLY A 110 -1.46 2.56 3.99
C GLY A 110 -2.62 3.21 3.23
N ALA A 111 -2.51 3.18 1.91
CA ALA A 111 -3.54 3.63 1.00
C ALA A 111 -3.97 2.49 0.08
N LEU A 112 -5.28 2.26 0.02
CA LEU A 112 -5.88 1.28 -0.87
C LEU A 112 -6.69 2.00 -1.94
N LEU A 113 -6.35 1.74 -3.19
CA LEU A 113 -7.10 2.17 -4.36
C LEU A 113 -7.91 1.00 -4.91
N MET A 114 -9.24 1.15 -4.86
CA MET A 114 -10.20 0.25 -5.46
C MET A 114 -10.58 0.74 -6.86
N ARG A 115 -10.25 -0.05 -7.88
CA ARG A 115 -10.76 0.15 -9.24
C ARG A 115 -11.95 -0.76 -9.47
N TYR A 116 -13.14 -0.18 -9.65
CA TYR A 116 -14.36 -0.96 -9.75
C TYR A 116 -14.97 -0.91 -11.15
N GLY A 117 -15.72 -1.95 -11.49
CA GLY A 117 -16.53 -2.07 -12.70
C GLY A 117 -17.77 -2.91 -12.42
N GLU A 118 -18.43 -3.36 -13.49
CA GLU A 118 -19.60 -4.23 -13.41
C GLU A 118 -19.43 -5.38 -14.40
N GLU A 119 -19.60 -6.60 -13.90
CA GLU A 119 -19.61 -7.84 -14.69
C GLU A 119 -20.79 -8.68 -14.21
N ASN A 120 -21.63 -9.19 -15.12
CA ASN A 120 -22.80 -10.00 -14.79
C ASN A 120 -23.75 -9.38 -13.74
N ASN A 121 -23.92 -8.06 -13.76
CA ASN A 121 -24.68 -7.26 -12.77
C ASN A 121 -24.09 -7.26 -11.35
N GLU A 122 -22.84 -7.68 -11.17
CA GLU A 122 -22.12 -7.62 -9.91
C GLU A 122 -20.98 -6.60 -9.99
N ILE A 123 -20.68 -5.99 -8.85
CA ILE A 123 -19.51 -5.12 -8.73
C ILE A 123 -18.27 -5.99 -8.65
N VAL A 124 -17.38 -5.77 -9.62
CA VAL A 124 -16.04 -6.34 -9.63
C VAL A 124 -15.03 -5.28 -9.22
N ALA A 125 -14.04 -5.67 -8.43
CA ALA A 125 -13.06 -4.78 -7.86
C ALA A 125 -11.64 -5.30 -8.11
N GLN A 126 -10.74 -4.38 -8.47
CA GLN A 126 -9.31 -4.61 -8.50
C GLN A 126 -8.66 -3.70 -7.47
N TYR A 127 -7.80 -4.29 -6.65
CA TYR A 127 -7.15 -3.59 -5.56
C TYR A 127 -5.73 -3.18 -5.95
N TYR A 128 -5.35 -1.99 -5.52
CA TYR A 128 -3.99 -1.50 -5.61
C TYR A 128 -3.58 -0.90 -4.27
N TYR A 129 -2.40 -1.24 -3.78
CA TYR A 129 -1.97 -0.88 -2.43
C TYR A 129 -0.61 -0.17 -2.43
N THR A 130 -0.41 0.72 -1.46
CA THR A 130 0.89 1.33 -1.15
C THR A 130 0.90 1.75 0.32
N ASP A 131 2.07 1.68 0.94
CA ASP A 131 2.35 2.10 2.31
C ASP A 131 3.80 2.61 2.41
N ALA A 132 4.30 2.86 3.62
CA ALA A 132 5.69 3.28 3.82
C ALA A 132 6.70 2.26 3.28
N TYR A 133 6.43 0.96 3.44
CA TYR A 133 7.32 -0.12 3.03
C TYR A 133 7.45 -0.20 1.50
N ILE A 134 6.35 -0.16 0.76
CA ILE A 134 6.36 -0.12 -0.71
C ILE A 134 7.10 1.13 -1.20
N MET A 135 6.90 2.28 -0.56
CA MET A 135 7.61 3.51 -0.89
C MET A 135 9.12 3.35 -0.63
N SER A 136 9.53 2.79 0.50
CA SER A 136 10.92 2.47 0.79
C SER A 136 11.51 1.43 -0.18
N ALA A 137 10.73 0.49 -0.68
CA ALA A 137 11.17 -0.44 -1.73
C ALA A 137 11.49 0.28 -3.04
N PHE A 138 10.70 1.30 -3.43
CA PHE A 138 11.07 2.19 -4.55
C PHE A 138 12.33 3.00 -4.25
N GLN A 139 12.46 3.57 -3.04
CA GLN A 139 13.64 4.35 -2.63
C GLN A 139 14.93 3.53 -2.67
N CYS A 140 14.87 2.28 -2.20
CA CYS A 140 16.00 1.36 -2.20
C CYS A 140 16.32 0.79 -3.59
N ASN A 141 15.61 1.23 -4.65
CA ASN A 141 15.66 0.68 -6.00
C ASN A 141 15.40 -0.83 -6.06
N LEU A 142 14.66 -1.42 -5.10
CA LEU A 142 14.25 -2.83 -5.17
C LEU A 142 13.23 -3.05 -6.28
N ILE A 143 12.26 -2.14 -6.35
CA ILE A 143 11.22 -2.13 -7.36
C ILE A 143 11.31 -0.84 -8.17
N GLN A 144 11.13 -0.94 -9.49
CA GLN A 144 11.17 0.22 -10.37
C GLN A 144 10.32 0.03 -11.62
N TYR A 145 9.97 1.14 -12.29
CA TYR A 145 9.43 1.11 -13.64
C TYR A 145 10.48 1.57 -14.64
N ASN A 146 10.59 0.92 -15.79
CA ASN A 146 11.47 1.39 -16.85
C ASN A 146 11.05 2.76 -17.43
N HIS A 147 9.76 3.11 -17.36
CA HIS A 147 9.25 4.36 -17.93
C HIS A 147 9.65 5.58 -17.09
N SER A 148 10.40 6.51 -17.69
CA SER A 148 10.99 7.67 -17.02
C SER A 148 9.97 8.56 -16.29
N ALA A 149 8.79 8.79 -16.87
CA ALA A 149 7.76 9.60 -16.22
C ALA A 149 7.23 8.95 -14.94
N SER A 150 7.17 7.61 -14.89
CA SER A 150 6.75 6.89 -13.69
C SER A 150 7.81 7.02 -12.59
N LYS A 151 9.10 6.83 -12.94
CA LYS A 151 10.23 7.04 -12.02
C LYS A 151 10.19 8.46 -11.44
N LYS A 152 10.06 9.48 -12.28
CA LYS A 152 10.01 10.89 -11.84
C LYS A 152 8.82 11.19 -10.93
N ALA A 153 7.65 10.63 -11.23
CA ALA A 153 6.46 10.82 -10.39
C ALA A 153 6.63 10.18 -9.01
N ILE A 154 7.17 8.95 -8.96
CA ILE A 154 7.46 8.26 -7.70
C ILE A 154 8.52 9.01 -6.90
N GLN A 155 9.62 9.42 -7.52
CA GLN A 155 10.68 10.17 -6.84
C GLN A 155 10.16 11.49 -6.26
N SER A 156 9.35 12.24 -7.01
CA SER A 156 8.72 13.46 -6.50
C SER A 156 7.77 13.19 -5.33
N CYS A 157 7.11 12.03 -5.32
CA CYS A 157 6.25 11.61 -4.21
C CYS A 157 7.10 11.25 -2.98
N LEU A 158 8.17 10.47 -3.15
CA LEU A 158 9.12 10.09 -2.10
C LEU A 158 9.73 11.33 -1.44
N THR A 159 10.28 12.25 -2.23
CA THR A 159 10.87 13.49 -1.72
C THR A 159 9.88 14.25 -0.81
N LYS A 160 8.61 14.37 -1.22
CA LYS A 160 7.57 15.04 -0.41
C LYS A 160 7.09 14.21 0.78
N LEU A 161 7.21 12.89 0.70
CA LEU A 161 6.83 11.99 1.79
C LEU A 161 7.87 12.07 2.91
N HIS A 162 9.17 12.10 2.57
CA HIS A 162 10.28 12.26 3.53
C HIS A 162 10.47 13.70 4.02
N GLN A 163 10.15 14.71 3.19
CA GLN A 163 10.26 16.13 3.55
C GLN A 163 8.99 16.68 4.21
N ASP A 164 9.15 17.78 4.94
CA ASP A 164 8.15 18.51 5.73
C ASP A 164 7.59 17.74 6.93
N SER A 165 6.66 18.35 7.66
CA SER A 165 5.88 17.69 8.71
C SER A 165 5.04 16.53 8.15
N GLY A 166 4.72 15.57 9.02
CA GLY A 166 3.81 14.46 8.78
C GLY A 166 2.34 14.89 8.68
N SER A 167 2.07 16.17 8.93
CA SER A 167 0.78 16.79 8.69
C SER A 167 0.57 17.14 7.21
N GLY A 168 -0.70 17.15 6.78
CA GLY A 168 -1.09 17.54 5.43
C GLY A 168 -1.28 16.39 4.45
N MET A 169 -1.33 16.73 3.16
CA MET A 169 -1.70 15.81 2.09
C MET A 169 -0.52 15.53 1.16
N LEU A 170 -0.33 14.26 0.82
CA LEU A 170 0.56 13.76 -0.20
C LEU A 170 -0.23 13.43 -1.47
N THR A 171 0.23 13.92 -2.62
CA THR A 171 -0.31 13.48 -3.92
C THR A 171 0.42 12.22 -4.36
N VAL A 172 -0.23 11.07 -4.20
CA VAL A 172 0.33 9.75 -4.54
C VAL A 172 -0.04 9.41 -5.98
N PRO A 173 0.95 9.21 -6.88
CA PRO A 173 0.70 8.90 -8.27
C PRO A 173 0.36 7.41 -8.46
N LYS A 174 -0.39 7.06 -9.51
CA LYS A 174 -0.80 5.68 -9.82
C LYS A 174 0.36 4.67 -9.84
N PRO A 175 1.55 4.97 -10.39
CA PRO A 175 2.66 4.04 -10.36
C PRO A 175 3.19 3.74 -8.94
N ALA A 176 2.89 4.56 -7.93
CA ALA A 176 3.26 4.24 -6.55
C ALA A 176 2.36 3.15 -5.94
N PHE A 177 1.18 2.90 -6.51
CA PHE A 177 0.31 1.82 -6.07
C PHE A 177 0.62 0.51 -6.82
N LEU A 178 0.89 -0.54 -6.08
CA LEU A 178 1.11 -1.87 -6.62
C LEU A 178 -0.24 -2.54 -6.93
N LYS A 179 -0.40 -3.07 -8.15
CA LYS A 179 -1.62 -3.83 -8.48
C LYS A 179 -1.57 -5.17 -7.77
N VAL A 180 -2.49 -5.40 -6.85
CA VAL A 180 -2.54 -6.64 -6.08
C VAL A 180 -3.10 -7.77 -6.95
N LYS A 181 -2.53 -8.97 -6.81
CA LYS A 181 -2.93 -10.17 -7.57
C LYS A 181 -4.32 -10.68 -7.17
N ASP A 182 -4.56 -10.82 -5.88
CA ASP A 182 -5.79 -11.32 -5.27
C ASP A 182 -5.94 -10.80 -3.82
N THR A 183 -7.02 -11.15 -3.15
CA THR A 183 -7.32 -10.70 -1.78
C THR A 183 -6.33 -11.24 -0.75
N ASP A 184 -5.82 -12.46 -0.96
CA ASP A 184 -4.84 -13.08 -0.06
C ASP A 184 -3.52 -12.31 -0.12
N SER A 185 -3.13 -11.93 -1.35
CA SER A 185 -1.96 -11.07 -1.57
C SER A 185 -2.15 -9.66 -1.03
N LEU A 186 -3.39 -9.14 -0.98
CA LEU A 186 -3.69 -7.84 -0.37
C LEU A 186 -3.40 -7.88 1.13
N LEU A 187 -3.90 -8.91 1.81
CA LEU A 187 -3.67 -9.09 3.25
C LEU A 187 -2.17 -9.21 3.56
N ALA A 188 -1.44 -10.00 2.77
CA ALA A 188 0.01 -10.15 2.92
C ALA A 188 0.78 -8.83 2.65
N LEU A 189 0.39 -8.04 1.63
CA LEU A 189 0.99 -6.71 1.41
C LEU A 189 0.68 -5.73 2.56
N MET A 190 -0.48 -5.87 3.19
CA MET A 190 -0.87 -5.10 4.37
C MET A 190 -0.23 -5.61 5.66
N GLN A 191 0.59 -6.68 5.60
CA GLN A 191 1.20 -7.33 6.77
C GLN A 191 0.17 -7.90 7.75
N LEU A 192 -1.01 -8.27 7.24
CA LEU A 192 -2.00 -9.05 7.97
C LEU A 192 -1.76 -10.54 7.71
N HIS A 193 -2.27 -11.39 8.60
CA HIS A 193 -2.27 -12.84 8.39
C HIS A 193 -2.84 -13.21 7.03
N GLY A 194 -2.20 -14.17 6.39
CA GLY A 194 -2.59 -14.68 5.10
C GLY A 194 -1.89 -16.00 4.80
N PRO A 195 -2.24 -16.67 3.70
CA PRO A 195 -1.59 -17.92 3.30
C PRO A 195 -0.14 -17.70 2.88
N ILE A 196 0.19 -16.49 2.46
CA ILE A 196 1.51 -16.12 1.99
C ILE A 196 2.26 -15.58 3.21
N SER A 197 2.92 -16.49 3.93
CA SER A 197 3.95 -16.08 4.88
C SER A 197 5.05 -15.37 4.08
N SER A 198 5.26 -14.11 4.42
CA SER A 198 6.24 -13.29 3.75
C SER A 198 6.96 -12.44 4.79
N SER A 199 8.28 -12.41 4.68
CA SER A 199 9.15 -11.59 5.53
C SER A 199 9.65 -10.34 4.80
N TRP A 200 9.07 -10.03 3.62
CA TRP A 200 9.54 -8.97 2.73
C TRP A 200 9.67 -7.61 3.43
N SER A 201 8.73 -7.25 4.30
CA SER A 201 8.72 -5.96 5.01
C SER A 201 9.81 -5.90 6.09
N GLU A 202 9.99 -6.97 6.87
CA GLU A 202 11.05 -7.08 7.89
C GLU A 202 12.45 -7.05 7.24
N ASN A 203 12.62 -7.82 6.16
CA ASN A 203 13.86 -7.85 5.39
C ASN A 203 14.13 -6.49 4.71
N LEU A 204 13.08 -5.81 4.26
CA LEU A 204 13.19 -4.45 3.73
C LEU A 204 13.63 -3.46 4.80
N VAL A 205 13.09 -3.52 6.02
CA VAL A 205 13.51 -2.66 7.13
C VAL A 205 14.99 -2.87 7.41
N ALA A 206 15.45 -4.13 7.51
CA ALA A 206 16.86 -4.44 7.72
C ALA A 206 17.76 -3.89 6.60
N LEU A 207 17.35 -4.08 5.33
CA LEU A 207 18.08 -3.58 4.18
C LEU A 207 18.12 -2.05 4.13
N SER A 208 16.98 -1.40 4.37
CA SER A 208 16.85 0.06 4.39
C SER A 208 17.71 0.67 5.49
N SER A 209 17.67 0.09 6.70
CA SER A 209 18.49 0.50 7.84
C SER A 209 19.98 0.43 7.51
N TYR A 210 20.42 -0.62 6.80
CA TYR A 210 21.79 -0.73 6.29
C TYR A 210 22.13 0.34 5.26
N ILE A 211 21.26 0.58 4.27
CA ILE A 211 21.45 1.61 3.23
C ILE A 211 21.55 3.02 3.85
N ASN A 212 20.78 3.27 4.90
CA ASN A 212 20.77 4.55 5.61
C ASN A 212 21.92 4.67 6.63
N GLY A 213 22.73 3.63 6.83
CA GLY A 213 23.87 3.64 7.74
C GLY A 213 23.54 3.41 9.22
N HIS A 214 22.31 3.02 9.54
CA HIS A 214 21.86 2.70 10.90
C HIS A 214 22.19 1.25 11.32
N ARG A 215 22.46 0.37 10.34
CA ARG A 215 22.81 -1.04 10.55
C ARG A 215 24.11 -1.41 9.84
N LYS A 216 24.89 -2.32 10.43
CA LYS A 216 26.13 -2.83 9.80
C LYS A 216 25.84 -4.05 8.93
N LEU A 217 26.78 -4.36 8.03
CA LEU A 217 26.69 -5.53 7.15
C LEU A 217 26.53 -6.85 7.93
N ASP A 218 27.25 -7.01 9.04
CA ASP A 218 27.24 -8.21 9.88
C ASP A 218 25.91 -8.43 10.63
N ASP A 219 25.07 -7.39 10.72
CA ASP A 219 23.75 -7.42 11.37
C ASP A 219 22.61 -7.76 10.39
N LEU A 220 22.92 -8.00 9.12
CA LEU A 220 21.94 -8.40 8.12
C LEU A 220 21.70 -9.93 8.15
N PRO A 221 20.45 -10.38 7.92
CA PRO A 221 20.13 -11.81 7.90
C PRO A 221 20.79 -12.56 6.72
N SER A 222 21.16 -11.82 5.67
CA SER A 222 21.91 -12.34 4.52
C SER A 222 22.62 -11.18 3.80
N PRO A 223 23.60 -11.47 2.91
CA PRO A 223 24.25 -10.44 2.10
C PRO A 223 23.23 -9.55 1.36
N PRO A 224 23.46 -8.22 1.24
CA PRO A 224 22.49 -7.29 0.66
C PRO A 224 21.95 -7.71 -0.70
N THR A 225 22.78 -8.28 -1.58
CA THR A 225 22.36 -8.76 -2.90
C THR A 225 21.35 -9.89 -2.83
N LYS A 226 21.57 -10.88 -1.96
CA LYS A 226 20.63 -11.99 -1.72
C LYS A 226 19.35 -11.51 -1.04
N LEU A 227 19.49 -10.59 -0.09
CA LEU A 227 18.35 -10.01 0.61
C LEU A 227 17.44 -9.25 -0.36
N ARG A 228 18.01 -8.45 -1.26
CA ARG A 228 17.29 -7.74 -2.33
C ARG A 228 16.54 -8.71 -3.24
N GLU A 229 17.20 -9.76 -3.71
CA GLU A 229 16.59 -10.79 -4.56
C GLU A 229 15.43 -11.50 -3.85
N HIS A 230 15.61 -11.84 -2.57
CA HIS A 230 14.57 -12.46 -1.76
C HIS A 230 13.34 -11.56 -1.60
N ILE A 231 13.54 -10.30 -1.20
CA ILE A 231 12.46 -9.31 -1.09
C ILE A 231 11.74 -9.12 -2.43
N TRP A 232 12.48 -8.99 -3.52
CA TRP A 232 11.90 -8.87 -4.87
C TRP A 232 11.01 -10.06 -5.19
N ASN A 233 11.50 -11.28 -4.96
CA ASN A 233 10.77 -12.52 -5.24
C ASN A 233 9.47 -12.61 -4.43
N GLU A 234 9.50 -12.24 -3.15
CA GLU A 234 8.29 -12.18 -2.32
C GLU A 234 7.29 -11.13 -2.83
N ILE A 235 7.73 -9.91 -3.13
CA ILE A 235 6.85 -8.84 -3.64
C ILE A 235 6.19 -9.23 -4.97
N VAL A 236 6.94 -9.81 -5.92
CA VAL A 236 6.37 -10.16 -7.23
C VAL A 236 5.35 -11.29 -7.16
N MET A 237 5.41 -12.15 -6.14
CA MET A 237 4.39 -13.18 -5.91
C MET A 237 3.03 -12.57 -5.52
N LEU A 238 3.04 -11.38 -4.91
CA LEU A 238 1.85 -10.69 -4.36
C LEU A 238 1.15 -9.77 -5.37
N ILE A 239 1.79 -9.46 -6.50
CA ILE A 239 1.31 -8.41 -7.42
C ILE A 239 1.07 -8.94 -8.84
N ASP A 240 0.10 -8.36 -9.53
CA ASP A 240 -0.15 -8.57 -10.97
C ASP A 240 0.34 -7.35 -11.75
N GLN A 241 1.63 -7.07 -11.71
CA GLN A 241 2.20 -5.85 -12.29
C GLN A 241 3.40 -6.09 -13.20
N ARG A 242 3.11 -6.60 -14.40
CA ARG A 242 4.09 -6.97 -15.45
C ARG A 242 5.07 -5.88 -15.91
N LYS A 243 4.84 -4.62 -15.55
CA LYS A 243 5.70 -3.49 -15.94
C LYS A 243 6.73 -3.10 -14.88
N LEU A 244 6.63 -3.69 -13.69
CA LEU A 244 7.61 -3.51 -12.63
C LEU A 244 8.84 -4.36 -12.95
N THR A 245 10.03 -3.82 -12.73
CA THR A 245 11.31 -4.50 -12.93
C THR A 245 12.11 -4.47 -11.64
N HIS A 246 12.97 -5.47 -11.48
CA HIS A 246 13.97 -5.50 -10.42
C HIS A 246 14.98 -4.38 -10.66
N GLY A 247 15.47 -3.75 -9.59
CA GLY A 247 16.61 -2.82 -9.66
C GLY A 247 17.80 -3.41 -10.41
N ALA A 248 18.43 -2.62 -11.29
CA ALA A 248 19.80 -2.93 -11.71
C ALA A 248 20.72 -2.39 -10.60
N PHE A 249 21.63 -3.22 -10.11
CA PHE A 249 22.54 -2.83 -9.04
C PHE A 249 23.94 -2.73 -9.60
N ASP A 250 24.55 -1.55 -9.48
CA ASP A 250 25.99 -1.44 -9.57
C ASP A 250 26.56 -2.14 -8.34
N GLN A 251 27.43 -3.12 -8.57
CA GLN A 251 28.21 -3.74 -7.51
C GLN A 251 29.23 -2.70 -7.06
N ASP A 252 28.95 -2.02 -5.95
CA ASP A 252 30.01 -1.36 -5.18
C ASP A 252 30.93 -2.43 -4.56
#